data_AF-A0A9P6D8X4-F1
#
_entry.id   AF-A0A9P6D8X4-F1
#
_cell.length_a   1.000
_cell.length_b   1.000
_cell.length_c   1.000
_cell.angle_alpha   90.00
_cell.angle_beta   90.00
_cell.angle_gamma   90.00
#
_symmetry.space_group_name_H-M   'P 1'
#
loop_
_entity.id
_entity.type
_entity.pdbx_description
1 polymer ?
#
loop_
_entity_poly.entity_id
_entity_poly.type
_entity_poly.pdbx_seq_one_letter_code
_entity_poly.pdbx_strand_id
1 'polypeptide(L)'
;MQDEFLDANNAKLPLHLLSNVVSKFGYLHIPASAHMQANLWVADLFPSWLRLAASTKVKFYSITNGLTWCYIELLYNKYTTNYWSDAFSNAIIELEALHGSIWWCEEALLQLTGIGREFRVAEAVGKLVNEGLRCVEEITCYASIGKGEVCELYEK
;
A
#
# COMPACT_ATOMS: atom_id res chain seq x y z
N MET A 1 -30.33 -7.22 17.04
CA MET A 1 -29.50 -8.43 16.90
C MET A 1 -28.19 -7.97 16.30
N GLN A 2 -27.35 -7.44 17.17
CA GLN A 2 -26.03 -6.89 16.86
C GLN A 2 -25.08 -7.81 17.60
N ASP A 3 -24.21 -8.52 16.90
CA ASP A 3 -23.05 -9.17 17.52
C ASP A 3 -21.86 -9.10 16.55
N GLU A 4 -20.83 -8.42 17.08
CA GLU A 4 -19.43 -8.83 17.06
C GLU A 4 -18.79 -9.26 15.73
N PHE A 5 -18.15 -8.31 15.04
CA PHE A 5 -16.87 -8.58 14.36
C PHE A 5 -15.99 -7.32 14.42
N LEU A 6 -15.26 -7.19 15.53
CA LEU A 6 -14.13 -6.28 15.64
C LEU A 6 -12.94 -7.04 16.23
N ASP A 7 -11.80 -6.79 15.59
CA ASP A 7 -10.45 -6.81 16.15
C ASP A 7 -9.55 -8.02 15.83
N ALA A 8 -8.86 -7.94 14.68
CA ALA A 8 -7.67 -8.74 14.40
C ALA A 8 -6.49 -7.93 13.81
N ASN A 9 -6.57 -6.60 13.77
CA ASN A 9 -5.57 -5.76 13.10
C ASN A 9 -4.76 -4.83 14.02
N ASN A 10 -4.85 -5.01 15.33
CA ASN A 10 -4.06 -4.23 16.27
C ASN A 10 -2.70 -4.89 16.55
N ALA A 11 -1.87 -5.07 15.52
CA ALA A 11 -0.44 -5.27 15.68
C ALA A 11 0.23 -3.92 15.98
N LYS A 12 -0.10 -3.34 17.14
CA LYS A 12 0.59 -2.18 17.69
C LYS A 12 1.96 -2.65 18.12
N LEU A 13 2.98 -2.40 17.29
CA LEU A 13 4.37 -2.63 17.68
C LEU A 13 4.63 -1.89 19.00
N PRO A 14 5.03 -2.60 20.08
CA PRO A 14 5.23 -1.97 21.37
C PRO A 14 6.45 -1.04 21.32
N LEU A 15 6.20 0.28 21.28
CA LEU A 15 7.21 1.34 21.42
C LEU A 15 8.05 1.22 22.71
N HIS A 16 7.63 0.39 23.67
CA HIS A 16 8.34 0.11 24.92
C HIS A 16 9.63 -0.70 24.69
N LEU A 17 9.74 -1.47 23.61
CA LEU A 17 10.95 -2.25 23.30
C LEU A 17 12.12 -1.39 22.77
N LEU A 18 11.84 -0.19 22.24
CA LEU A 18 12.89 0.75 21.82
C LEU A 18 13.46 1.56 23.00
N SER A 19 12.70 1.75 24.08
CA SER A 19 13.18 2.48 25.27
C SER A 19 14.14 1.66 26.15
N ASN A 20 14.00 0.33 26.14
CA ASN A 20 14.78 -0.56 27.00
C ASN A 20 16.20 -0.84 26.51
N VAL A 21 16.51 -0.57 25.24
CA VAL A 21 17.89 -0.68 24.72
C VAL A 21 18.71 0.57 25.06
N VAL A 22 18.07 1.74 25.14
CA VAL A 22 18.76 3.02 25.41
C VAL A 22 19.00 3.23 26.91
N SER A 23 18.11 2.73 27.80
CA SER A 23 18.24 2.98 29.24
C SER A 23 19.31 2.13 29.95
N LYS A 24 19.91 1.12 29.29
CA LYS A 24 20.89 0.21 29.92
C LYS A 24 22.35 0.60 29.71
N PHE A 25 22.61 1.58 28.86
CA PHE A 25 23.94 2.17 28.69
C PHE A 25 23.97 3.51 29.42
N GLY A 26 24.41 3.47 30.68
CA GLY A 26 24.69 4.66 31.45
C GLY A 26 25.57 5.64 30.66
N TYR A 27 25.28 6.93 30.83
CA TYR A 27 25.95 8.11 30.31
C TYR A 27 27.44 7.92 29.97
N LEU A 28 27.74 7.28 28.84
CA LEU A 28 28.99 7.45 28.15
C LEU A 28 28.76 8.56 27.13
N HIS A 29 29.62 9.56 27.19
CA HIS A 29 29.65 10.64 26.22
C HIS A 29 30.02 10.03 24.86
N ILE A 30 29.00 9.69 24.06
CA ILE A 30 29.18 9.17 22.72
C ILE A 30 29.58 10.35 21.82
N PRO A 31 30.75 10.31 21.15
CA PRO A 31 31.13 11.36 20.22
C PRO A 31 30.16 11.37 19.03
N ALA A 32 29.86 12.56 18.50
CA ALA A 32 28.86 12.77 17.44
C ALA A 32 29.10 11.92 16.17
N SER A 33 30.30 11.34 15.97
CA SER A 33 30.60 10.43 14.86
C SER A 33 29.95 9.04 15.00
N ALA A 34 29.54 8.61 16.20
CA ALA A 34 28.89 7.31 16.41
C ALA A 34 27.36 7.35 16.18
N HIS A 35 26.73 8.52 16.28
CA HIS A 35 25.32 8.69 15.88
C HIS A 35 25.12 8.53 14.37
N MET A 36 26.14 8.85 13.57
CA MET A 36 26.08 8.72 12.12
C MET A 36 26.24 7.27 11.65
N GLN A 37 26.94 6.42 12.42
CA GLN A 37 27.04 4.99 12.13
C GLN A 37 25.81 4.21 12.61
N ALA A 38 25.22 4.55 13.77
CA ALA A 38 24.05 3.83 14.30
C ALA A 38 22.84 3.84 13.33
N ASN A 39 22.64 4.91 12.57
CA ASN A 39 21.55 4.99 11.58
C ASN A 39 21.78 4.10 10.35
N LEU A 40 23.04 3.73 10.05
CA LEU A 40 23.38 2.84 8.94
C LEU A 40 23.06 1.37 9.29
N TRP A 41 23.31 0.96 10.53
CA TRP A 41 23.08 -0.42 11.00
C TRP A 41 21.60 -0.77 11.20
N VAL A 42 20.73 0.21 11.47
CA VAL A 42 19.27 -0.03 11.60
C VAL A 42 18.62 -0.29 10.24
N ALA A 43 19.17 0.26 9.15
CA ALA A 43 18.68 0.02 7.80
C ALA A 43 18.92 -1.44 7.36
N ASP A 44 19.94 -2.10 7.89
CA ASP A 44 20.27 -3.51 7.65
C ASP A 44 19.48 -4.48 8.55
N LEU A 45 18.74 -3.98 9.54
CA LEU A 45 17.99 -4.82 10.49
C LEU A 45 16.72 -5.42 9.89
N PHE A 46 16.21 -4.85 8.80
CA PHE A 46 15.00 -5.33 8.12
C PHE A 46 15.32 -5.90 6.74
N PRO A 47 14.84 -7.12 6.43
CA PRO A 47 14.95 -7.68 5.10
C PRO A 47 14.44 -6.71 4.03
N SER A 48 15.12 -6.65 2.89
CA SER A 48 14.81 -5.72 1.79
C SER A 48 13.35 -5.85 1.31
N TRP A 49 12.83 -7.07 1.23
CA TRP A 49 11.43 -7.34 0.86
C TRP A 49 10.43 -6.75 1.86
N LEU A 50 10.75 -6.75 3.16
CA LEU A 50 9.84 -6.25 4.20
C LEU A 50 9.74 -4.74 4.14
N ARG A 51 10.86 -4.06 3.85
CA ARG A 51 10.87 -2.63 3.57
C ARG A 51 10.05 -2.29 2.32
N LEU A 52 10.16 -3.11 1.27
CA LEU A 52 9.40 -2.93 0.03
C LEU A 52 7.90 -3.17 0.25
N ALA A 53 7.50 -4.23 0.96
CA ALA A 53 6.10 -4.46 1.31
C ALA A 53 5.51 -3.33 2.16
N ALA A 54 6.28 -2.84 3.15
CA ALA A 54 5.88 -1.71 3.97
C ALA A 54 5.76 -0.41 3.15
N SER A 55 6.72 -0.12 2.26
CA SER A 55 6.67 1.08 1.43
C SER A 55 5.53 1.02 0.41
N THR A 56 5.25 -0.14 -0.18
CA THR A 56 4.08 -0.36 -1.05
C THR A 56 2.79 -0.09 -0.31
N LYS A 57 2.64 -0.63 0.91
CA LYS A 57 1.46 -0.38 1.75
C LYS A 57 1.28 1.11 2.08
N VAL A 58 2.37 1.78 2.47
CA VAL A 58 2.35 3.22 2.76
C VAL A 58 1.98 4.03 1.51
N LYS A 59 2.54 3.69 0.35
CA LYS A 59 2.25 4.39 -0.90
C LYS A 59 0.81 4.16 -1.35
N PHE A 60 0.28 2.94 -1.24
CA PHE A 60 -1.13 2.68 -1.48
C PHE A 60 -2.03 3.52 -0.59
N TYR A 61 -1.74 3.58 0.72
CA TYR A 61 -2.52 4.42 1.63
C TYR A 61 -2.37 5.91 1.35
N SER A 62 -1.22 6.36 0.86
CA SER A 62 -1.04 7.75 0.44
C SER A 62 -1.89 8.09 -0.79
N ILE A 63 -2.04 7.17 -1.74
CA ILE A 63 -2.87 7.37 -2.94
C ILE A 63 -4.35 7.34 -2.55
N THR A 64 -4.74 6.36 -1.72
CA THR A 64 -6.14 6.15 -1.34
C THR A 64 -6.60 6.98 -0.14
N ASN A 65 -5.69 7.73 0.49
CA ASN A 65 -5.90 8.39 1.77
C ASN A 65 -6.48 7.45 2.85
N GLY A 66 -6.06 6.18 2.86
CA GLY A 66 -6.60 5.18 3.80
C GLY A 66 -7.91 4.51 3.36
N LEU A 67 -8.62 5.06 2.38
CA LEU A 67 -10.00 4.69 2.05
C LEU A 67 -10.18 4.57 0.53
N THR A 68 -10.11 3.33 0.03
CA THR A 68 -10.26 3.01 -1.40
C THR A 68 -11.53 3.60 -2.02
N TRP A 69 -12.65 3.60 -1.30
CA TRP A 69 -13.92 4.15 -1.80
C TRP A 69 -13.86 5.67 -2.02
N CYS A 70 -13.22 6.43 -1.13
CA CYS A 70 -13.06 7.88 -1.29
C CYS A 70 -12.21 8.20 -2.52
N TYR A 71 -11.16 7.40 -2.73
CA TYR A 71 -10.28 7.54 -3.87
C TYR A 71 -11.02 7.32 -5.19
N ILE A 72 -11.82 6.25 -5.24
CA ILE A 72 -12.70 5.94 -6.36
C ILE A 72 -13.66 7.08 -6.67
N GLU A 73 -14.36 7.60 -5.66
CA GLU A 73 -15.32 8.69 -5.83
C GLU A 73 -14.62 9.94 -6.38
N LEU A 74 -13.42 10.22 -5.89
CA LEU A 74 -12.58 11.32 -6.37
C LEU A 74 -12.16 11.13 -7.84
N LEU A 75 -11.80 9.91 -8.25
CA LEU A 75 -11.49 9.61 -9.65
C LEU A 75 -12.72 9.80 -10.55
N TYR A 76 -13.88 9.31 -10.10
CA TYR A 76 -15.13 9.45 -10.82
C TYR A 76 -15.53 10.92 -10.97
N ASN A 77 -15.40 11.73 -9.90
CA ASN A 77 -15.66 13.16 -9.95
C ASN A 77 -14.70 13.88 -10.91
N LYS A 78 -13.42 13.51 -10.95
CA LYS A 78 -12.47 14.06 -11.94
C LYS A 78 -12.85 13.69 -13.37
N TYR A 79 -13.27 12.44 -13.58
CA TYR A 79 -13.72 11.96 -14.88
C TYR A 79 -14.96 12.69 -15.39
N THR A 80 -15.97 12.89 -14.54
CA THR A 80 -17.22 13.57 -14.93
C THR A 80 -17.05 15.08 -15.13
N THR A 81 -16.14 15.71 -14.39
CA THR A 81 -15.87 17.15 -14.51
C THR A 81 -14.95 17.50 -15.69
N ASN A 82 -14.11 16.56 -16.15
CA ASN A 82 -13.22 16.76 -17.29
C ASN A 82 -13.35 15.60 -18.29
N TYR A 83 -14.01 15.85 -19.41
CA TYR A 83 -14.32 14.86 -20.45
C TYR A 83 -13.08 14.16 -21.05
N TRP A 84 -11.89 14.79 -20.97
CA TRP A 84 -10.61 14.27 -21.45
C TRP A 84 -9.69 13.82 -20.30
N SER A 85 -10.25 13.56 -19.13
CA SER A 85 -9.49 13.16 -17.97
C SER A 85 -8.98 11.72 -18.09
N ASP A 86 -7.65 11.58 -18.17
CA ASP A 86 -6.94 10.30 -18.01
C ASP A 86 -6.85 9.84 -16.54
N ALA A 87 -7.73 10.33 -15.66
CA ALA A 87 -7.69 10.04 -14.22
C ALA A 87 -7.69 8.54 -13.91
N PHE A 88 -8.54 7.76 -14.61
CA PHE A 88 -8.59 6.32 -14.43
C PHE A 88 -7.33 5.63 -14.94
N SER A 89 -6.86 5.96 -16.14
CA SER A 89 -5.65 5.39 -16.73
C SER A 89 -4.42 5.61 -15.84
N ASN A 90 -4.23 6.83 -15.34
CA ASN A 90 -3.14 7.15 -14.43
C ASN A 90 -3.24 6.38 -13.11
N ALA A 91 -4.45 6.26 -12.56
CA ALA A 91 -4.68 5.48 -11.34
C ALA A 91 -4.38 3.99 -11.53
N ILE A 92 -4.78 3.40 -12.66
CA ILE A 92 -4.50 1.99 -13.00
C ILE A 92 -2.99 1.78 -13.07
N ILE A 93 -2.26 2.62 -13.82
CA ILE A 93 -0.80 2.51 -13.97
C ILE A 93 -0.10 2.54 -12.60
N GLU A 94 -0.50 3.46 -11.71
CA GLU A 94 0.10 3.55 -10.38
C GLU A 94 -0.20 2.32 -9.52
N LEU A 95 -1.43 1.82 -9.53
CA LEU A 95 -1.84 0.65 -8.76
C LEU A 95 -1.22 -0.65 -9.30
N GLU A 96 -1.10 -0.80 -10.62
CA GLU A 96 -0.39 -1.90 -11.27
C GLU A 96 1.10 -1.93 -10.87
N ALA A 97 1.75 -0.76 -10.82
CA ALA A 97 3.15 -0.67 -10.40
C ALA A 97 3.34 -1.10 -8.93
N LEU A 98 2.39 -0.75 -8.05
CA LEU A 98 2.39 -1.21 -6.65
C LEU A 98 2.13 -2.71 -6.55
N HIS A 99 1.15 -3.21 -7.31
CA HIS A 99 0.81 -4.63 -7.35
C HIS A 99 1.97 -5.47 -7.88
N GLY A 100 2.65 -5.01 -8.93
CA GLY A 100 3.88 -5.60 -9.41
C GLY A 100 4.94 -5.64 -8.30
N SER A 101 5.22 -4.52 -7.65
CA SER A 101 6.25 -4.45 -6.60
C SER A 101 6.04 -5.46 -5.47
N ILE A 102 4.79 -5.68 -5.04
CA ILE A 102 4.47 -6.66 -3.99
C ILE A 102 4.44 -8.09 -4.51
N TRP A 103 3.97 -8.32 -5.74
CA TRP A 103 4.02 -9.63 -6.40
C TRP A 103 5.45 -10.18 -6.46
N TRP A 104 6.42 -9.34 -6.85
CA TRP A 104 7.84 -9.73 -6.84
C TRP A 104 8.35 -10.10 -5.44
N CYS A 105 7.83 -9.46 -4.38
CA CYS A 105 8.16 -9.85 -3.00
C CYS A 105 7.56 -11.20 -2.63
N GLU A 106 6.30 -11.44 -2.98
CA GLU A 106 5.59 -12.69 -2.73
C GLU A 106 6.30 -13.87 -3.40
N GLU A 107 6.65 -13.72 -4.68
CA GLU A 107 7.40 -14.74 -5.44
C GLU A 107 8.78 -15.03 -4.83
N ALA A 108 9.53 -13.98 -4.46
CA ALA A 108 10.83 -14.16 -3.81
C ALA A 108 10.71 -14.88 -2.46
N LEU A 109 9.68 -14.56 -1.67
CA LEU A 109 9.43 -15.19 -0.38
C LEU A 109 9.01 -16.66 -0.51
N LEU A 110 8.19 -16.99 -1.51
CA LEU A 110 7.82 -18.36 -1.82
C LEU A 110 9.07 -19.20 -2.14
N GLN A 111 10.00 -18.66 -2.91
CA GLN A 111 11.23 -19.36 -3.28
C GLN A 111 12.20 -19.55 -2.10
N LEU A 112 12.33 -18.53 -1.23
CA LEU A 112 13.30 -18.55 -0.13
C LEU A 112 12.82 -19.28 1.11
N THR A 113 11.54 -19.10 1.46
CA THR A 113 10.99 -19.50 2.76
C THR A 113 9.72 -20.34 2.65
N GLY A 114 9.14 -20.47 1.44
CA GLY A 114 7.83 -21.09 1.25
C GLY A 114 6.70 -20.23 1.84
N ILE A 115 5.60 -20.89 2.23
CA ILE A 115 4.42 -20.22 2.81
C ILE A 115 4.66 -20.00 4.30
N GLY A 116 5.47 -18.98 4.62
CA GLY A 116 5.79 -18.55 5.98
C GLY A 116 4.95 -17.35 6.46
N ARG A 117 5.25 -16.86 7.67
CA ARG A 117 4.62 -15.64 8.22
C ARG A 117 4.94 -14.42 7.35
N GLU A 118 6.14 -14.38 6.83
CA GLU A 118 6.70 -13.37 5.95
C GLU A 118 5.87 -13.26 4.67
N PHE A 119 5.62 -14.40 4.03
CA PHE A 119 4.76 -14.49 2.85
C PHE A 119 3.36 -13.96 3.15
N ARG A 120 2.75 -14.35 4.27
CA ARG A 120 1.41 -13.87 4.65
C ARG A 120 1.34 -12.35 4.84
N VAL A 121 2.42 -11.72 5.32
CA VAL A 121 2.49 -10.26 5.44
C VAL A 121 2.54 -9.60 4.06
N ALA A 122 3.33 -10.12 3.13
CA ALA A 122 3.37 -9.62 1.77
C ALA A 122 2.02 -9.84 1.05
N GLU A 123 1.45 -11.05 1.16
CA GLU A 123 0.15 -11.44 0.61
C GLU A 123 -0.98 -10.52 1.07
N ALA A 124 -0.99 -10.12 2.36
CA ALA A 124 -1.99 -9.20 2.89
C ALA A 124 -1.91 -7.82 2.24
N VAL A 125 -0.70 -7.33 1.94
CA VAL A 125 -0.51 -6.07 1.20
C VAL A 125 -0.91 -6.26 -0.26
N GLY A 126 -0.53 -7.37 -0.89
CA GLY A 126 -0.88 -7.71 -2.27
C GLY A 126 -2.38 -7.72 -2.50
N LYS A 127 -3.14 -8.38 -1.62
CA LYS A 127 -4.61 -8.42 -1.68
C LYS A 127 -5.23 -7.03 -1.61
N LEU A 128 -4.75 -6.19 -0.70
CA LEU A 128 -5.27 -4.83 -0.52
C LEU A 128 -5.00 -3.94 -1.74
N VAL A 129 -3.82 -4.03 -2.35
CA VAL A 129 -3.51 -3.30 -3.58
C VAL A 129 -4.34 -3.82 -4.75
N ASN A 130 -4.44 -5.14 -4.91
CA ASN A 130 -5.20 -5.79 -5.97
C ASN A 130 -6.71 -5.49 -5.88
N GLU A 131 -7.26 -5.42 -4.67
CA GLU A 131 -8.65 -5.00 -4.46
C GLU A 131 -8.87 -3.56 -4.96
N GLY A 132 -7.98 -2.64 -4.58
CA GLY A 132 -8.04 -1.26 -5.08
C GLY A 132 -7.93 -1.17 -6.61
N LEU A 133 -7.03 -1.96 -7.22
CA LEU A 133 -6.89 -2.03 -8.67
C LEU A 133 -8.19 -2.49 -9.34
N ARG A 134 -8.76 -3.60 -8.87
CA ARG A 134 -10.00 -4.16 -9.43
C ARG A 134 -11.17 -3.18 -9.35
N CYS A 135 -11.31 -2.46 -8.23
CA CYS A 135 -12.38 -1.48 -8.11
C CYS A 135 -12.22 -0.32 -9.12
N VAL A 136 -10.99 0.13 -9.37
CA VAL A 136 -10.73 1.18 -10.37
C VAL A 136 -11.01 0.66 -11.79
N GLU A 137 -10.57 -0.56 -12.11
CA GLU A 137 -10.85 -1.20 -13.41
C GLU A 137 -12.35 -1.34 -13.67
N GLU A 138 -13.10 -1.82 -12.68
CA GLU A 138 -14.55 -2.02 -12.77
C GLU A 138 -15.27 -0.70 -13.06
N ILE A 139 -14.92 0.37 -12.35
CA ILE A 139 -15.54 1.68 -12.56
C ILE A 139 -15.14 2.29 -13.89
N THR A 140 -13.91 2.07 -14.33
CA THR A 140 -13.45 2.49 -15.66
C THR A 140 -14.26 1.81 -16.76
N CYS A 141 -14.58 0.53 -16.58
CA CYS A 141 -15.46 -0.22 -17.49
C CYS A 141 -16.86 0.42 -17.55
N TYR A 142 -17.49 0.63 -16.40
CA TYR A 142 -18.82 1.26 -16.34
C TYR A 142 -18.84 2.68 -16.93
N ALA A 143 -17.82 3.49 -16.63
CA ALA A 143 -17.68 4.83 -17.18
C ALA A 143 -17.54 4.81 -18.70
N SER A 144 -16.80 3.85 -19.25
CA SER A 144 -16.60 3.68 -20.69
C SER A 144 -17.88 3.28 -21.41
N ILE A 145 -18.68 2.38 -20.82
CA ILE A 145 -20.01 2.00 -21.35
C ILE A 145 -20.92 3.24 -21.40
N GLY A 146 -21.03 3.98 -20.30
CA GLY A 146 -21.87 5.18 -20.26
C GLY A 146 -21.43 6.25 -21.27
N LYS A 147 -20.11 6.43 -21.48
CA LYS A 147 -19.60 7.33 -22.52
C LYS A 147 -19.97 6.85 -23.93
N GLY A 148 -19.90 5.55 -24.19
CA GLY A 148 -20.32 4.94 -25.46
C GLY A 148 -21.79 5.20 -25.77
N GLU A 149 -22.68 4.94 -24.80
CA GLU A 149 -24.12 5.18 -24.94
C GLU A 149 -24.43 6.65 -25.24
N VAL A 150 -23.74 7.58 -24.57
CA VAL A 150 -23.89 9.02 -24.83
C VAL A 150 -23.43 9.37 -26.24
N CYS A 151 -22.26 8.89 -26.68
CA CYS A 151 -21.78 9.16 -28.04
C CYS A 151 -22.74 8.62 -29.11
N GLU A 152 -23.28 7.41 -28.94
CA GLU A 152 -24.26 6.82 -29.87
C GLU A 152 -25.55 7.65 -30.00
N LEU A 153 -25.96 8.35 -28.94
CA LEU A 153 -27.14 9.24 -28.96
C LEU A 153 -26.89 10.53 -29.74
N TYR A 154 -25.66 11.04 -29.78
CA TYR A 154 -25.30 12.29 -30.45
C TYR A 154 -24.76 12.10 -31.88
N GLU A 155 -24.36 10.88 -32.26
CA GLU A 155 -23.92 10.53 -33.61
C GLU A 155 -25.06 10.14 -34.57
N LYS A 156 -26.31 10.09 -34.09
CA LYS A 156 -27.54 9.88 -34.89
C LYS A 156 -28.25 11.18 -35.21
#